data_AF-A0A087U2W9-F1
#
_entry.id   AF-A0A087U2W9-F1
#
_cell.length_a   1.000
_cell.length_b   1.000
_cell.length_c   1.000
_cell.angle_alpha   90.00
_cell.angle_beta   90.00
_cell.angle_gamma   90.00
#
_symmetry.space_group_name_H-M   'P 1'
#
loop_
_entity.id
_entity.type
_entity.pdbx_description
1 polymer ?
#
loop_
_entity_poly.entity_id
_entity_poly.type
_entity_poly.pdbx_seq_one_letter_code
_entity_poly.pdbx_strand_id
1 'polypeptide(L)'
;MSREHKGKLTLDALLIMPVQRIPRYELLIKELLKHTHVDHPDHHLLVLAQKEVHDLALKINRMEREAFQQEQMQQRVREIEQLIDGVMDLVQPDRDFIRHDMVCMPV
;
A
#
# COMPACT_ATOMS: atom_id res chain seq x y z
N MET A 1 11.92 -36.06 -13.72
CA MET A 1 13.00 -35.21 -14.29
C MET A 1 12.52 -33.77 -14.32
N SER A 2 12.69 -33.05 -13.21
CA SER A 2 12.30 -31.64 -13.09
C SER A 2 13.24 -30.82 -13.97
N ARG A 3 12.70 -30.11 -14.96
CA ARG A 3 13.48 -29.19 -15.80
C ARG A 3 14.04 -28.07 -14.93
N GLU A 4 15.32 -28.16 -14.61
CA GLU A 4 16.09 -27.15 -13.90
C GLU A 4 16.19 -25.90 -14.79
N HIS A 5 15.38 -24.89 -14.51
CA HIS A 5 15.33 -23.64 -15.28
C HIS A 5 16.39 -22.66 -14.78
N LYS A 6 17.67 -22.96 -15.04
CA LYS A 6 18.81 -22.08 -14.74
C LYS A 6 18.70 -20.79 -15.56
N GLY A 7 18.16 -19.74 -14.97
CA GLY A 7 17.98 -18.42 -15.60
C GLY A 7 16.57 -17.84 -15.49
N LYS A 8 15.60 -18.59 -14.95
CA LYS A 8 14.28 -18.04 -14.64
C LYS A 8 14.21 -17.66 -13.16
N LEU A 9 13.70 -16.46 -12.90
CA LEU A 9 13.41 -15.98 -11.55
C LEU A 9 12.39 -16.90 -10.88
N THR A 10 12.48 -17.03 -9.56
CA THR A 10 11.44 -17.70 -8.76
C THR A 10 10.12 -16.94 -8.89
N LEU A 11 9.00 -17.62 -8.61
CA LEU A 11 7.69 -16.97 -8.62
C LEU A 11 7.67 -15.76 -7.69
N ASP A 12 8.21 -15.88 -6.49
CA ASP A 12 8.31 -14.78 -5.52
C ASP A 12 9.09 -13.58 -6.08
N ALA A 13 10.20 -13.86 -6.79
CA ALA A 13 10.99 -12.82 -7.44
C ALA A 13 10.27 -12.14 -8.61
N LEU A 14 9.29 -12.81 -9.23
CA LEU A 14 8.40 -12.20 -10.24
C LEU A 14 7.30 -11.39 -9.56
N LEU A 15 6.72 -11.89 -8.47
CA LEU A 15 5.61 -11.25 -7.75
C LEU A 15 6.03 -9.95 -7.05
N ILE A 16 7.30 -9.80 -6.67
CA ILE A 16 7.80 -8.56 -6.07
C ILE A 16 8.05 -7.44 -7.10
N MET A 17 8.15 -7.76 -8.40
CA MET A 17 8.52 -6.77 -9.43
C MET A 17 7.57 -5.57 -9.53
N PRO A 18 6.22 -5.72 -9.51
CA PRO A 18 5.31 -4.59 -9.62
C PRO A 18 5.49 -3.58 -8.47
N VAL A 19 5.72 -4.08 -7.25
CA VAL A 19 5.97 -3.26 -6.06
C VAL A 19 7.27 -2.44 -6.23
N GLN A 20 8.32 -3.05 -6.79
CA GLN A 20 9.61 -2.39 -7.01
C GLN A 20 9.63 -1.43 -8.20
N ARG A 21 8.65 -1.50 -9.10
CA ARG A 21 8.70 -0.82 -10.40
C ARG A 21 8.55 0.70 -10.27
N ILE A 22 7.63 1.16 -9.42
CA ILE A 22 7.38 2.59 -9.22
C ILE A 22 8.58 3.30 -8.57
N PRO A 23 9.18 2.80 -7.47
CA PRO A 23 10.41 3.37 -6.91
C PRO A 23 11.56 3.41 -7.94
N ARG A 24 11.67 2.38 -8.79
CA ARG A 24 12.70 2.34 -9.84
C ARG A 24 12.54 3.46 -10.86
N TYR A 25 11.31 3.73 -11.31
CA TYR A 25 11.06 4.84 -12.23
C TYR A 25 11.40 6.20 -11.61
N GLU A 26 11.10 6.39 -10.33
CA GLU A 26 11.45 7.62 -9.62
C GLU A 26 12.98 7.86 -9.64
N LEU A 27 13.76 6.82 -9.35
CA LEU A 27 15.23 6.89 -9.38
C LEU A 27 15.77 7.18 -10.78
N LEU A 28 15.22 6.52 -11.80
CA LEU A 28 15.64 6.71 -13.19
C LEU A 28 15.35 8.13 -13.68
N ILE A 29 14.16 8.68 -13.38
CA ILE A 29 13.80 10.05 -13.79
C ILE A 29 14.65 11.07 -13.03
N LYS A 30 14.91 10.86 -11.72
CA LYS A 30 15.83 11.70 -10.94
C LYS A 30 17.23 11.72 -11.57
N GLU A 31 17.72 10.57 -12.03
CA GLU A 31 19.03 10.48 -12.67
C GLU A 31 19.08 11.15 -14.05
N LEU A 32 18.00 11.01 -14.85
CA LEU A 32 17.85 11.71 -16.12
C LEU A 32 17.84 13.23 -15.93
N LEU A 33 17.13 13.73 -14.91
CA LEU A 33 17.08 15.16 -14.59
C LEU A 33 18.47 15.74 -14.26
N LYS A 34 19.30 15.00 -13.51
CA LYS A 34 20.68 15.43 -13.21
C LYS A 34 21.53 15.62 -14.47
N HIS A 35 21.21 14.88 -15.53
CA HIS A 35 21.95 14.89 -16.80
C HIS A 35 21.23 15.66 -17.92
N THR A 36 20.12 16.33 -17.61
CA THR A 36 19.34 17.11 -18.58
C THR A 36 19.36 18.59 -18.19
N HIS A 37 20.08 19.42 -18.96
CA HIS A 37 20.17 20.86 -18.71
C HIS A 37 18.78 21.54 -18.72
N VAL A 38 18.64 22.64 -17.99
CA VAL A 38 17.36 23.37 -17.87
C VAL A 38 16.81 23.90 -19.20
N ASP A 39 17.70 24.16 -20.16
CA ASP A 39 17.34 24.65 -21.51
C ASP A 39 16.92 23.52 -22.47
N HIS A 40 17.04 22.26 -22.05
CA HIS A 40 16.62 21.13 -22.87
C HIS A 40 15.08 21.09 -22.98
N PRO A 41 14.50 20.84 -24.16
CA PRO A 41 13.04 20.84 -24.36
C PRO A 41 12.30 19.88 -23.41
N ASP A 42 12.94 18.75 -23.06
CA ASP A 42 12.34 17.74 -22.17
C ASP A 42 12.54 18.01 -20.68
N HIS A 43 13.33 19.01 -20.27
CA HIS A 43 13.63 19.24 -18.85
C HIS A 43 12.34 19.45 -18.04
N HIS A 44 11.44 20.29 -18.54
CA HIS A 44 10.15 20.54 -17.89
C HIS A 44 9.29 19.28 -17.79
N LEU A 45 9.24 18.47 -18.85
CA LEU A 45 8.49 17.22 -18.88
C LEU A 45 9.04 16.21 -17.88
N LEU A 46 10.37 16.14 -17.73
CA LEU A 46 11.02 15.27 -16.75
C LEU A 46 10.73 15.71 -15.30
N VAL A 47 10.65 17.02 -15.03
CA VAL A 47 10.26 17.54 -13.71
C VAL A 47 8.82 17.16 -13.38
N LEU A 48 7.90 17.30 -14.33
CA LEU A 48 6.51 16.86 -14.16
C LEU A 48 6.42 15.36 -13.93
N ALA A 49 7.11 14.55 -14.74
CA ALA A 49 7.12 13.10 -14.59
C ALA A 49 7.70 12.67 -13.23
N GLN A 50 8.74 13.35 -12.74
CA GLN A 50 9.32 13.09 -11.42
C GLN A 50 8.29 13.31 -10.31
N LYS A 51 7.54 14.41 -10.38
CA LYS A 51 6.48 14.72 -9.41
C LYS A 51 5.36 13.67 -9.45
N GLU A 52 4.83 13.37 -10.63
CA GLU A 52 3.73 12.41 -10.78
C GLU A 52 4.10 11.00 -10.27
N VAL A 53 5.32 10.54 -10.59
CA VAL A 53 5.79 9.24 -10.10
C VAL A 53 6.01 9.24 -8.59
N HIS A 54 6.50 10.34 -8.02
CA HIS A 54 6.64 10.49 -6.57
C HIS A 54 5.27 10.48 -5.86
N ASP A 55 4.30 11.25 -6.37
CA ASP A 55 2.95 11.30 -5.82
C ASP A 55 2.25 9.93 -5.90
N LEU A 56 2.46 9.21 -7.00
CA LEU A 56 1.99 7.83 -7.14
C LEU A 56 2.62 6.89 -6.12
N ALA A 57 3.94 6.98 -5.89
CA ALA A 57 4.63 6.16 -4.90
C ALA A 57 4.07 6.40 -3.49
N LEU A 58 3.85 7.66 -3.11
CA LEU A 58 3.23 8.03 -1.85
C LEU A 58 1.78 7.52 -1.75
N LYS A 59 1.01 7.60 -2.83
CA LYS A 59 -0.37 7.08 -2.86
C LYS A 59 -0.41 5.57 -2.63
N ILE A 60 0.49 4.82 -3.27
CA ILE A 60 0.59 3.36 -3.08
C ILE A 60 0.90 3.03 -1.63
N ASN A 61 1.89 3.71 -1.04
CA ASN A 61 2.26 3.49 0.36
C ASN A 61 1.11 3.81 1.33
N ARG A 62 0.34 4.88 1.06
CA ARG A 62 -0.87 5.20 1.85
C ARG A 62 -1.94 4.12 1.74
N MET A 63 -2.25 3.65 0.53
CA MET A 63 -3.26 2.60 0.31
C MET A 63 -2.88 1.29 1.03
N GLU A 64 -1.61 0.92 1.01
CA GLU A 64 -1.12 -0.26 1.75
C GLU A 64 -1.33 -0.12 3.26
N ARG A 65 -0.99 1.05 3.81
CA ARG A 65 -1.20 1.35 5.23
C ARG A 65 -2.67 1.36 5.61
N GLU A 66 -3.53 1.96 4.79
CA GLU A 66 -4.98 2.01 5.01
C GLU A 66 -5.59 0.60 4.95
N ALA A 67 -5.20 -0.22 3.97
CA ALA A 67 -5.66 -1.60 3.87
C ALA A 67 -5.28 -2.43 5.10
N PHE A 68 -4.04 -2.29 5.59
CA PHE A 68 -3.59 -2.96 6.81
C PHE A 68 -4.35 -2.49 8.05
N GLN A 69 -4.61 -1.19 8.18
CA GLN A 69 -5.40 -0.64 9.28
C GLN A 69 -6.85 -1.14 9.24
N GLN A 70 -7.45 -1.20 8.05
CA GLN A 70 -8.80 -1.75 7.86
C GLN A 70 -8.87 -3.22 8.25
N GLU A 71 -7.88 -4.03 7.86
CA GLU A 71 -7.82 -5.44 8.23
C GLU A 71 -7.73 -5.62 9.76
N GLN A 72 -6.88 -4.85 10.44
CA GLN A 72 -6.80 -4.86 11.90
C GLN A 72 -8.12 -4.46 12.55
N MET A 73 -8.76 -3.42 12.03
CA MET A 73 -10.03 -2.91 12.53
C MET A 73 -11.14 -3.96 12.39
N GLN A 74 -11.26 -4.59 11.23
CA GLN A 74 -12.21 -5.69 11.01
C GLN A 74 -11.93 -6.86 11.94
N GLN A 75 -10.65 -7.19 12.18
CA GLN A 75 -10.29 -8.25 13.10
C GLN A 75 -10.72 -7.93 14.54
N ARG A 76 -10.56 -6.69 14.98
CA ARG A 76 -11.06 -6.23 16.30
C ARG A 76 -12.57 -6.33 16.43
N VAL A 77 -13.30 -5.95 15.39
CA VAL A 77 -14.78 -6.07 15.40
C VAL A 77 -15.20 -7.54 15.51
N ARG A 78 -14.52 -8.45 14.82
CA ARG A 78 -14.75 -9.90 14.95
C ARG A 78 -14.49 -10.41 16.37
N GLU A 79 -13.43 -9.93 17.02
CA GLU A 79 -13.14 -10.27 18.43
C GLU A 79 -14.26 -9.78 19.36
N ILE A 80 -14.80 -8.59 19.15
CA ILE A 80 -15.90 -8.03 19.95
C ILE A 80 -17.20 -8.81 19.73
N GLU A 81 -17.51 -9.17 18.48
CA GLU A 81 -18.70 -9.96 18.15
C GLU A 81 -18.72 -11.29 18.91
N GLN A 82 -17.57 -11.94 19.07
CA GLN A 82 -17.44 -13.18 19.83
C GLN A 82 -17.65 -13.01 21.36
N LEU A 83 -17.58 -11.78 21.89
CA LEU A 83 -17.74 -11.51 23.31
C LEU A 83 -19.18 -11.14 23.71
N ILE A 84 -20.04 -10.82 22.73
CA ILE A 84 -21.40 -10.33 22.99
C ILE A 84 -22.40 -11.39 22.54
N ASP A 85 -22.99 -12.09 23.50
CA ASP A 85 -24.05 -13.06 23.22
C ASP A 85 -25.25 -12.38 22.54
N GLY A 86 -25.70 -12.97 21.42
CA GLY A 86 -26.89 -12.52 20.69
C GLY A 86 -26.67 -11.40 19.68
N VAL A 87 -25.44 -10.90 19.53
CA VAL A 87 -25.07 -9.95 18.47
C VAL A 87 -24.37 -10.69 17.34
N MET A 88 -24.83 -10.47 16.10
CA MET A 88 -24.24 -11.03 14.89
C MET A 88 -24.04 -9.93 13.85
N ASP A 89 -23.13 -10.17 12.91
CA ASP A 89 -22.86 -9.33 11.74
C ASP A 89 -22.42 -7.91 12.11
N LEU A 90 -21.45 -7.78 13.02
CA LEU A 90 -20.89 -6.46 13.36
C LEU A 90 -20.01 -5.89 12.24
N VAL A 91 -19.37 -6.75 11.45
CA VAL A 91 -18.56 -6.36 10.28
C VAL A 91 -19.49 -6.16 9.09
N GLN A 92 -19.89 -4.91 8.83
CA GLN A 92 -20.73 -4.54 7.69
C GLN A 92 -20.12 -3.38 6.90
N PRO A 93 -20.36 -3.28 5.58
CA PRO A 93 -19.77 -2.25 4.73
C PRO A 93 -20.15 -0.80 5.12
N ASP A 94 -21.29 -0.62 5.78
CA ASP A 94 -21.84 0.65 6.24
C ASP A 94 -21.49 0.95 7.71
N ARG A 95 -20.64 0.14 8.34
CA ARG A 95 -20.24 0.27 9.74
C ARG A 95 -18.74 0.44 9.89
N ASP A 96 -18.36 1.56 10.49
CA ASP A 96 -16.98 1.82 10.89
C ASP A 96 -16.79 1.65 12.39
N PHE A 97 -15.75 0.90 12.76
CA PHE A 97 -15.32 0.81 14.14
C PHE A 97 -14.46 2.02 14.50
N ILE A 98 -14.92 2.82 15.46
CA ILE A 98 -14.23 4.05 15.83
C ILE A 98 -13.31 3.84 17.05
N ARG A 99 -13.84 3.24 18.11
CA ARG A 99 -13.14 3.11 19.41
C ARG A 99 -13.82 2.07 20.29
N HIS A 100 -13.06 1.54 21.26
CA HIS A 100 -13.57 0.77 22.39
C HIS A 100 -12.91 1.27 23.68
N ASP A 101 -13.67 1.31 24.78
CA ASP A 101 -13.19 1.75 26.09
C ASP A 101 -13.74 0.83 27.18
N MET A 102 -13.00 0.68 28.29
CA MET A 102 -13.56 0.11 29.51
C MET A 102 -14.38 1.17 30.24
N VAL A 103 -15.64 0.84 30.52
CA VAL A 103 -16.56 1.71 31.25
C VAL A 103 -16.97 1.04 32.56
N CYS A 104 -16.91 1.78 33.67
CA CYS A 104 -17.46 1.35 34.94
C CYS A 104 -18.87 1.94 35.08
N MET A 105 -19.88 1.10 35.16
CA MET A 105 -21.24 1.53 35.48
C MET A 105 -21.36 1.62 37.01
N PRO A 106 -21.70 2.80 37.58
CA PRO A 106 -22.05 2.87 38.99
C PRO A 106 -23.32 2.05 39.23
N VAL A 107 -23.29 1.23 40.28
CA VAL A 107 -24.42 0.40 40.75
C VAL A 107 -25.49 1.28 41.39
#